data_AF-A0A6B3HEU9-F1
#
_entry.id   AF-A0A6B3HEU9-F1
#
_cell.length_a   1.000
_cell.length_b   1.000
_cell.length_c   1.000
_cell.angle_alpha   90.00
_cell.angle_beta   90.00
_cell.angle_gamma   90.00
#
_symmetry.space_group_name_H-M   'P 1'
#
loop_
_entity.id
_entity.type
_entity.pdbx_description
1 polymer ?
#
loop_
_entity_poly.entity_id
_entity_poly.type
_entity_poly.pdbx_seq_one_letter_code
_entity_poly.pdbx_strand_id
1 'polypeptide(L)'
;VAASEAVNVLAQDPPGAAEHEAHRHQNAPACTLVGAIMAGGLLVVGWVGDSRVYWVPEDRTGPPARLTEDDSWAAQMVAAGLMNEAEAYADERAHAITGWLGA
;
A
#
# COMPACT_ATOMS: atom_id res chain seq x y z
N VAL A 1 -7.41 -8.09 18.12
CA VAL A 1 -7.33 -7.09 19.21
C VAL A 1 -5.88 -6.89 19.65
N ALA A 2 -5.18 -7.92 20.15
CA ALA A 2 -3.78 -7.80 20.61
C ALA A 2 -2.78 -7.19 19.60
N ALA A 3 -2.86 -7.55 18.31
CA ALA A 3 -1.95 -7.00 17.30
C ALA A 3 -2.14 -5.48 17.08
N SER A 4 -3.39 -5.00 17.10
CA SER A 4 -3.69 -3.57 16.95
C SER A 4 -3.25 -2.77 18.18
N GLU A 5 -3.40 -3.34 19.39
CA GLU A 5 -2.93 -2.71 20.62
C GLU A 5 -1.40 -2.57 20.66
N ALA A 6 -0.66 -3.61 20.24
CA ALA A 6 0.80 -3.56 20.15
C ALA A 6 1.30 -2.48 19.17
N VAL A 7 0.63 -2.32 18.03
CA VAL A 7 0.94 -1.24 17.07
C VAL A 7 0.66 0.14 17.68
N ASN A 8 -0.46 0.31 18.39
CA ASN A 8 -0.80 1.59 19.03
C ASN A 8 0.18 2.00 20.14
N VAL A 9 0.79 1.04 20.84
CA VAL A 9 1.83 1.34 21.85
C VAL A 9 3.09 1.93 21.20
N LEU A 10 3.45 1.48 20.00
CA LEU A 10 4.62 1.99 19.27
C LEU A 10 4.40 3.39 18.69
N ALA A 11 3.16 3.86 18.59
CA ALA A 11 2.81 5.15 18.01
C ALA A 11 2.87 6.32 19.01
N GLN A 12 3.22 6.08 20.28
CA GLN A 12 3.28 7.14 21.31
C GLN A 12 4.59 7.95 21.20
N ASP A 13 4.50 9.28 21.10
CA ASP A 13 5.66 10.15 20.99
C ASP A 13 6.49 10.20 22.30
N PRO A 14 7.83 10.18 22.21
CA PRO A 14 8.70 10.33 23.37
C PRO A 14 8.73 11.79 23.89
N PRO A 15 9.06 12.01 25.18
CA PRO A 15 9.18 13.36 25.74
C PRO A 15 10.33 14.14 25.06
N GLY A 16 10.03 15.35 24.53
CA GLY A 16 10.99 16.21 23.81
C GLY A 16 10.77 16.34 22.29
N ALA A 17 9.65 15.82 21.77
CA ALA A 17 9.32 15.77 20.36
C ALA A 17 9.20 17.13 19.61
N ALA A 18 8.88 18.22 20.32
CA ALA A 18 8.38 19.47 19.75
C ALA A 18 9.35 20.21 18.79
N GLU A 19 10.68 20.16 19.01
CA GLU A 19 11.65 20.81 18.11
C GLU A 19 11.99 19.94 16.88
N HIS A 20 11.88 18.60 17.00
CA HIS A 20 12.00 17.65 15.89
C HIS A 20 10.72 17.57 15.03
N GLU A 21 9.59 18.02 15.55
CA GLU A 21 8.26 17.94 14.93
C GLU A 21 8.15 18.82 13.67
N ALA A 22 8.68 20.04 13.73
CA ALA A 22 8.66 20.96 12.58
C ALA A 22 9.49 20.47 11.36
N HIS A 23 10.61 19.76 11.61
CA HIS A 23 11.40 19.13 10.54
C HIS A 23 10.81 17.77 10.10
N ARG A 24 10.19 17.01 11.01
CA ARG A 24 9.47 15.76 10.70
C ARG A 24 8.28 16.01 9.77
N HIS A 25 7.51 17.07 9.96
CA HIS A 25 6.36 17.36 9.09
C HIS A 25 6.71 17.65 7.62
N GLN A 26 7.96 18.01 7.31
CA GLN A 26 8.38 18.26 5.92
C GLN A 26 8.81 16.98 5.18
N ASN A 27 9.18 15.91 5.91
CA ASN A 27 9.61 14.62 5.37
C ASN A 27 9.15 13.50 6.30
N ALA A 28 7.88 13.49 6.67
CA ALA A 28 7.38 12.49 7.59
C ALA A 28 7.55 11.11 6.96
N PRO A 29 8.02 10.11 7.72
CA PRO A 29 8.21 8.77 7.18
C PRO A 29 6.87 8.23 6.70
N ALA A 30 6.83 7.84 5.43
CA ALA A 30 5.68 7.22 4.80
C ALA A 30 6.07 5.85 4.25
N CYS A 31 5.11 4.93 4.23
CA CYS A 31 5.30 3.62 3.60
C CYS A 31 4.01 3.10 2.99
N THR A 32 4.17 2.15 2.06
CA THR A 32 3.10 1.25 1.66
C THR A 32 2.94 0.15 2.69
N LEU A 33 1.79 -0.51 2.69
CA LEU A 33 1.53 -1.69 3.50
C LEU A 33 0.69 -2.68 2.73
N VAL A 34 1.08 -3.95 2.77
CA VAL A 34 0.24 -5.05 2.31
C VAL A 34 0.35 -6.21 3.29
N GLY A 35 -0.79 -6.84 3.59
CA GLY A 35 -0.87 -7.97 4.50
C GLY A 35 -1.86 -9.02 3.99
N ALA A 36 -1.57 -10.27 4.32
CA ALA A 36 -2.42 -11.41 4.00
C ALA A 36 -2.62 -12.28 5.24
N ILE A 37 -3.86 -12.65 5.55
CA ILE A 37 -4.21 -13.56 6.65
C ILE A 37 -4.93 -14.77 6.06
N MET A 38 -4.40 -15.96 6.35
CA MET A 38 -5.01 -17.25 5.99
C MET A 38 -5.55 -17.93 7.24
N ALA A 39 -6.86 -18.19 7.28
CA ALA A 39 -7.48 -18.94 8.37
C ALA A 39 -8.70 -19.73 7.87
N GLY A 40 -8.80 -21.01 8.23
CA GLY A 40 -9.96 -21.84 7.90
C GLY A 40 -10.26 -21.96 6.40
N GLY A 41 -9.23 -21.88 5.54
CA GLY A 41 -9.41 -21.91 4.08
C GLY A 41 -9.80 -20.57 3.44
N LEU A 42 -9.93 -19.49 4.22
CA LEU A 42 -10.17 -18.14 3.73
C LEU A 42 -8.86 -17.34 3.67
N LEU A 43 -8.61 -16.70 2.53
CA LEU A 43 -7.58 -15.68 2.36
C LEU A 43 -8.22 -14.29 2.48
N VAL A 44 -7.69 -13.46 3.37
CA VAL A 44 -8.01 -12.03 3.45
C VAL A 44 -6.76 -11.23 3.10
N VAL A 45 -6.87 -10.29 2.17
CA VAL A 45 -5.81 -9.37 1.76
C VAL A 45 -6.25 -7.95 2.08
N GLY A 46 -5.37 -7.17 2.72
CA GLY A 46 -5.57 -5.74 2.97
C GLY A 46 -4.31 -4.96 2.59
N TRP A 47 -4.49 -3.78 1.99
CA TRP A 47 -3.38 -2.99 1.48
C TRP A 47 -3.65 -1.48 1.51
N VAL A 48 -2.57 -0.71 1.51
CA VAL A 48 -2.49 0.73 1.24
C VAL A 48 -1.21 0.96 0.44
N GLY A 49 -1.30 1.65 -0.69
CA GLY A 49 -0.17 1.90 -1.59
C GLY A 49 -0.13 0.96 -2.80
N ASP A 50 1.01 0.96 -3.48
CA ASP A 50 1.23 0.23 -4.74
C ASP A 50 2.05 -1.06 -4.55
N SER A 51 2.18 -1.53 -3.30
CA SER A 51 2.71 -2.86 -3.01
C SER A 51 1.66 -3.94 -3.30
N ARG A 52 2.07 -5.04 -3.92
CA ARG A 52 1.15 -5.98 -4.55
C ARG A 52 1.21 -7.39 -3.94
N VAL A 53 0.06 -8.04 -3.87
CA VAL A 53 -0.07 -9.48 -3.61
C VAL A 53 -0.50 -10.20 -4.88
N TYR A 54 0.13 -11.33 -5.15
CA TYR A 54 -0.19 -12.22 -6.26
C TYR A 54 -0.50 -13.63 -5.73
N TRP A 55 -1.54 -14.24 -6.27
CA TRP A 55 -1.80 -15.68 -6.13
C TRP A 55 -1.10 -16.42 -7.27
N VAL A 56 -0.25 -17.38 -6.93
CA VAL A 56 0.44 -18.24 -7.90
C VAL A 56 -0.02 -19.68 -7.68
N PRO A 57 -0.73 -20.30 -8.63
CA PRO A 57 -1.14 -21.70 -8.51
C PRO A 57 0.08 -22.63 -8.36
N GLU A 58 0.03 -23.54 -7.40
CA GLU A 58 1.12 -24.49 -7.13
C GLU A 58 1.40 -25.41 -8.33
N ASP A 59 0.33 -25.92 -8.95
CA ASP A 59 0.37 -26.80 -10.12
C ASP A 59 0.71 -26.06 -11.43
N ARG A 60 0.74 -24.73 -11.38
CA ARG A 60 1.01 -23.82 -12.51
C ARG A 60 0.09 -24.06 -13.71
N THR A 61 -1.08 -24.65 -13.52
CA THR A 61 -2.03 -24.90 -14.61
C THR A 61 -2.77 -23.64 -15.04
N GLY A 62 -2.86 -22.65 -14.14
CA GLY A 62 -3.41 -21.33 -14.40
C GLY A 62 -2.37 -20.21 -14.29
N PRO A 63 -2.64 -19.03 -14.88
CA PRO A 63 -1.78 -17.86 -14.73
C PRO A 63 -1.82 -17.33 -13.29
N PRO A 64 -0.75 -16.70 -12.80
CA PRO A 64 -0.80 -15.91 -11.59
C PRO A 64 -1.87 -14.82 -11.67
N ALA A 65 -2.56 -14.59 -10.55
CA ALA A 65 -3.58 -13.54 -10.44
C ALA A 65 -3.12 -12.48 -9.44
N ARG A 66 -3.24 -11.21 -9.81
CA ARG A 66 -2.99 -10.08 -8.90
C ARG A 66 -4.22 -9.88 -8.00
N LEU A 67 -4.03 -9.77 -6.69
CA LEU A 67 -5.12 -9.68 -5.70
C LEU A 67 -5.30 -8.26 -5.11
N THR A 68 -4.61 -7.28 -5.64
CA THR A 68 -4.51 -5.90 -5.10
C THR A 68 -4.63 -4.92 -6.27
N GLU A 69 -5.12 -3.71 -6.02
CA GLU A 69 -5.08 -2.59 -6.97
C GLU A 69 -4.11 -1.53 -6.44
N ASP A 70 -3.33 -0.89 -7.31
CA ASP A 70 -2.35 0.08 -6.82
C ASP A 70 -3.07 1.38 -6.44
N ASP A 71 -2.71 1.92 -5.29
CA ASP A 71 -2.89 3.36 -5.05
C ASP A 71 -1.79 4.12 -5.79
N SER A 72 -1.90 4.21 -7.12
CA SER A 72 -0.99 4.97 -7.98
C SER A 72 -1.73 5.82 -9.00
N TRP A 73 -1.08 6.88 -9.48
CA TRP A 73 -1.65 7.76 -10.49
C TRP A 73 -2.03 7.00 -11.76
N ALA A 74 -1.18 6.09 -12.26
CA ALA A 74 -1.50 5.29 -13.44
C ALA A 74 -2.74 4.44 -13.22
N ALA A 75 -2.82 3.72 -12.09
CA ALA A 75 -3.98 2.89 -11.77
C ALA A 75 -5.26 3.71 -11.68
N GLN A 76 -5.20 4.91 -11.09
CA GLN A 76 -6.35 5.82 -11.03
C GLN A 76 -6.77 6.33 -12.41
N MET A 77 -5.83 6.68 -13.31
CA MET A 77 -6.17 7.14 -14.66
C MET A 77 -6.85 6.04 -15.48
N VAL A 78 -6.36 4.80 -15.36
CA VAL A 78 -6.95 3.63 -16.00
C VAL A 78 -8.34 3.35 -15.43
N ALA A 79 -8.47 3.31 -14.10
CA ALA A 79 -9.74 3.05 -13.43
C ALA A 79 -10.80 4.13 -13.73
N ALA A 80 -10.38 5.39 -13.89
CA ALA A 80 -11.26 6.49 -14.29
C ALA A 80 -11.60 6.51 -15.80
N GLY A 81 -11.00 5.63 -16.61
CA GLY A 81 -11.19 5.59 -18.06
C GLY A 81 -10.63 6.80 -18.81
N LEU A 82 -9.67 7.51 -18.20
CA LEU A 82 -9.05 8.71 -18.77
C LEU A 82 -7.85 8.39 -19.68
N MET A 83 -7.23 7.22 -19.48
CA MET A 83 -6.11 6.70 -20.26
C MET A 83 -6.22 5.18 -20.36
N ASN A 84 -5.66 4.59 -21.41
CA ASN A 84 -5.46 3.14 -21.42
C ASN A 84 -4.23 2.76 -20.58
N GLU A 85 -4.07 1.46 -20.28
CA GLU A 85 -2.99 0.96 -19.43
C GLU A 85 -1.59 1.31 -19.98
N ALA A 86 -1.36 1.14 -21.28
CA ALA A 86 -0.07 1.41 -21.89
C ALA A 86 0.29 2.91 -21.83
N GLU A 87 -0.67 3.78 -22.07
CA GLU A 87 -0.50 5.24 -21.95
C GLU A 87 -0.22 5.65 -20.51
N ALA A 88 -1.03 5.17 -19.56
CA ALA A 88 -0.91 5.54 -18.16
C ALA A 88 0.43 5.10 -17.56
N TYR A 89 0.94 3.92 -17.93
CA TYR A 89 2.23 3.41 -17.47
C TYR A 89 3.45 3.96 -18.22
N ALA A 90 3.24 4.65 -19.35
CA ALA A 90 4.30 5.36 -20.07
C ALA A 90 4.48 6.81 -19.59
N ASP A 91 3.53 7.36 -18.82
CA ASP A 91 3.58 8.70 -18.26
C ASP A 91 4.65 8.81 -17.15
N GLU A 92 5.30 9.97 -17.04
CA GLU A 92 6.32 10.23 -16.01
C GLU A 92 5.77 10.12 -14.57
N ARG A 93 4.45 10.30 -14.40
CA ARG A 93 3.75 10.21 -13.12
C ARG A 93 3.27 8.79 -12.82
N ALA A 94 3.51 7.81 -13.67
CA ALA A 94 2.91 6.47 -13.55
C ALA A 94 3.06 5.85 -12.16
N HIS A 95 4.22 6.06 -11.54
CA HIS A 95 4.59 5.51 -10.22
C HIS A 95 4.36 6.49 -9.06
N ALA A 96 3.67 7.61 -9.28
CA ALA A 96 3.27 8.49 -8.19
C ALA A 96 2.24 7.77 -7.32
N ILE A 97 2.62 7.45 -6.08
CA ILE A 97 1.76 6.80 -5.09
C ILE A 97 0.67 7.79 -4.66
N THR A 98 -0.56 7.33 -4.55
CA THR A 98 -1.75 8.13 -4.18
C THR A 98 -2.37 7.73 -2.84
N GLY A 99 -1.87 6.65 -2.21
CA GLY A 99 -2.25 6.19 -0.88
C GLY A 99 -1.04 5.65 -0.11
N TRP A 100 -0.86 6.06 1.13
CA TRP A 100 0.25 5.63 1.99
C TRP A 100 -0.12 5.74 3.47
N LEU A 101 0.65 5.09 4.34
CA LEU A 101 0.57 5.24 5.79
C LEU A 101 1.61 6.24 6.29
N GLY A 102 1.21 7.13 7.21
CA GLY A 102 2.04 8.20 7.76
C GLY A 102 1.85 9.56 7.05
N ALA A 103 2.20 10.65 7.72
CA ALA A 103 2.28 12.03 7.21
C ALA A 103 2.80 12.98 8.31
#